data_AF-A0AAW8U246-F1
#
_entry.id   AF-A0AAW8U246-F1
#
_cell.length_a   1.000
_cell.length_b   1.000
_cell.length_c   1.000
_cell.angle_alpha   90.00
_cell.angle_beta   90.00
_cell.angle_gamma   90.00
#
_symmetry.space_group_name_H-M   'P 1'
#
loop_
_entity.id
_entity.type
_entity.pdbx_description
1 polymer ?
#
loop_
_entity_poly.entity_id
_entity_poly.type
_entity_poly.pdbx_seq_one_letter_code
_entity_poly.pdbx_strand_id
1 'polypeptide(L)'
;MKKFSCLLIIISTVFLLNACRKQPTSQTSGTITDIYQNTITILTDDGKSEQGEQKQGDLSFEWELASDFKVGERIKITIQGPIRTSFPAIAEVTHIEKLAE
;
A
#
# COMPACT_ATOMS: atom_id res chain seq x y z
N MET A 1 50.15 -1.24 -43.09
CA MET A 1 48.86 -0.85 -43.71
C MET A 1 47.76 -1.60 -42.98
N LYS A 2 47.12 -0.99 -41.98
CA LYS A 2 45.88 -0.17 -42.03
C LYS A 2 44.63 -1.06 -41.85
N LYS A 3 43.86 -0.73 -40.80
CA LYS A 3 42.45 -1.03 -40.51
C LYS A 3 42.19 -2.45 -39.93
N PHE A 4 41.42 -2.69 -38.88
CA PHE A 4 40.31 -1.95 -38.27
C PHE A 4 40.34 -2.09 -36.74
N SER A 5 40.49 -0.95 -36.07
CA SER A 5 40.03 -0.72 -34.70
C SER A 5 38.54 -0.36 -34.76
N CYS A 6 37.83 -0.55 -33.64
CA CYS A 6 36.39 -0.35 -33.39
C CYS A 6 35.53 -1.60 -33.52
N LEU A 7 35.48 -2.41 -32.47
CA LEU A 7 34.23 -3.02 -32.03
C LEU A 7 34.34 -3.40 -30.54
N LEU A 8 33.24 -3.20 -29.80
CA LEU A 8 33.00 -3.63 -28.42
C LEU A 8 33.55 -2.76 -27.28
N ILE A 9 33.17 -1.48 -27.28
CA ILE A 9 32.93 -0.73 -26.02
C ILE A 9 31.42 -0.51 -25.89
N ILE A 10 30.66 -1.59 -25.79
CA ILE A 10 29.28 -1.56 -25.26
C ILE A 10 29.04 -2.88 -24.52
N ILE A 11 29.98 -3.28 -23.66
CA ILE A 11 29.64 -4.22 -22.60
C ILE A 11 29.14 -3.35 -21.47
N SER A 12 27.84 -3.12 -21.57
CA SER A 12 26.95 -3.13 -20.43
C SER A 12 27.52 -2.35 -19.26
N THR A 13 27.24 -1.05 -19.24
CA THR A 13 26.75 -0.41 -18.02
C THR A 13 25.80 -1.40 -17.37
N VAL A 14 26.36 -2.23 -16.48
CA VAL A 14 25.62 -3.11 -15.60
C VAL A 14 24.71 -2.14 -14.91
N PHE A 15 23.47 -2.17 -15.39
CA PHE A 15 22.33 -1.53 -14.80
C PHE A 15 22.52 -1.75 -13.30
N LEU A 16 22.85 -0.67 -12.60
CA LEU A 16 22.45 -0.47 -11.23
C LEU A 16 20.92 -0.46 -11.27
N LEU A 17 20.33 -1.64 -11.50
CA LEU A 17 19.01 -2.00 -11.07
C LEU A 17 19.13 -1.90 -9.56
N ASN A 18 18.91 -0.69 -9.06
CA ASN A 18 18.32 -0.48 -7.77
C ASN A 18 17.16 -1.46 -7.71
N ALA A 19 17.41 -2.61 -7.09
CA ALA A 19 16.38 -3.47 -6.57
C ALA A 19 15.74 -2.68 -5.42
N CYS A 20 15.00 -1.62 -5.76
CA CYS A 20 13.85 -1.21 -4.98
C CYS A 20 12.97 -2.45 -4.97
N ARG A 21 13.12 -3.29 -3.95
CA ARG A 21 12.10 -4.24 -3.55
C ARG A 21 10.85 -3.39 -3.35
N LYS A 22 10.01 -3.29 -4.40
CA LYS A 22 8.69 -2.69 -4.28
C LYS A 22 7.98 -3.56 -3.24
N GLN A 23 7.83 -3.05 -2.02
CA GLN A 23 6.95 -3.69 -1.05
C GLN A 23 5.59 -3.86 -1.71
N PRO A 24 4.89 -4.98 -1.47
CA PRO A 24 3.56 -5.17 -2.03
C PRO A 24 2.69 -4.00 -1.60
N THR A 25 2.15 -3.30 -2.59
CA THR A 25 1.18 -2.22 -2.39
C THR A 25 -0.17 -2.75 -2.80
N SER A 26 -1.15 -2.72 -1.88
CA SER A 26 -2.54 -3.05 -2.19
C SER A 26 -3.43 -1.86 -1.83
N GLN A 27 -4.64 -1.84 -2.39
CA GLN A 27 -5.65 -0.83 -2.06
C GLN A 27 -6.90 -1.53 -1.57
N THR A 28 -7.55 -0.93 -0.57
CA THR A 28 -8.88 -1.34 -0.13
C THR A 28 -9.67 -0.12 0.30
N SER A 29 -10.99 -0.26 0.32
CA SER A 29 -11.91 0.77 0.79
C SER A 29 -12.66 0.26 2.01
N GLY A 30 -13.20 1.16 2.81
CA GLY A 30 -14.01 0.79 3.95
C GLY A 30 -14.65 1.99 4.63
N THR A 31 -15.50 1.70 5.61
CA THR A 31 -16.14 2.70 6.45
C THR A 31 -15.40 2.78 7.78
N ILE A 32 -15.07 4.00 8.24
CA ILE A 32 -14.45 4.20 9.55
C ILE A 32 -15.44 3.82 10.65
N THR A 33 -15.05 2.85 11.48
CA THR A 33 -15.86 2.34 12.59
C THR A 33 -15.40 2.86 13.95
N ASP A 34 -14.11 3.17 14.09
CA ASP A 34 -13.55 3.72 15.32
C ASP A 34 -12.33 4.61 15.04
N ILE A 35 -12.12 5.61 15.91
CA ILE A 35 -10.94 6.47 15.93
C ILE A 35 -10.50 6.63 17.39
N TYR A 36 -9.31 6.13 17.72
CA TYR A 36 -8.73 6.27 19.04
C TYR A 36 -7.30 6.80 18.93
N GLN A 37 -7.06 7.99 19.47
CA GLN A 37 -5.80 8.73 19.31
C GLN A 37 -5.46 8.87 17.81
N ASN A 38 -4.33 8.31 17.38
CA ASN A 38 -3.88 8.31 16.00
C ASN A 38 -4.22 7.01 15.27
N THR A 39 -5.03 6.12 15.87
CA THR A 39 -5.42 4.85 15.23
C THR A 39 -6.80 5.00 14.61
N ILE A 40 -6.91 4.66 13.32
CA ILE A 40 -8.18 4.53 12.60
C ILE A 40 -8.47 3.05 12.43
N THR A 41 -9.70 2.64 12.73
CA THR A 41 -10.22 1.31 12.38
C THR A 41 -11.30 1.46 11.31
N ILE A 42 -11.18 0.70 10.24
CA ILE A 42 -12.21 0.58 9.20
C ILE A 42 -12.77 -0.82 9.15
N LEU A 43 -14.06 -0.91 8.82
CA LEU A 43 -14.65 -2.11 8.27
C LEU A 43 -14.39 -2.11 6.76
N THR A 44 -13.46 -2.95 6.30
CA THR A 44 -13.11 -3.01 4.87
C THR A 44 -14.27 -3.54 4.04
N ASP A 45 -14.46 -3.05 2.83
CA ASP A 45 -15.39 -3.65 1.87
C ASP A 45 -14.90 -5.06 1.46
N ASP A 46 -15.82 -5.91 0.99
CA ASP A 46 -15.44 -7.16 0.32
C ASP A 46 -14.63 -6.85 -0.95
N GLY A 47 -13.59 -7.62 -1.20
CA GLY A 47 -12.68 -7.35 -2.32
C GLY A 47 -12.03 -8.59 -2.91
N LYS A 48 -11.35 -8.38 -4.04
CA LYS A 48 -10.41 -9.34 -4.62
C LYS A 48 -9.03 -8.71 -4.61
N SER A 49 -8.08 -9.36 -3.96
CA SER A 49 -6.67 -9.03 -4.03
C SER A 49 -5.94 -9.98 -4.98
N GLU A 50 -4.71 -9.66 -5.37
CA GLU A 50 -3.84 -10.61 -6.10
C GLU A 50 -3.59 -11.92 -5.31
N GLN A 51 -3.92 -11.92 -4.01
CA GLN A 51 -3.74 -13.04 -3.09
C GLN A 51 -5.05 -13.84 -2.84
N GLY A 52 -6.19 -13.44 -3.43
CA GLY A 52 -7.48 -14.13 -3.31
C GLY A 52 -8.64 -13.22 -2.88
N GLU A 53 -9.78 -13.83 -2.55
CA GLU A 53 -10.93 -13.14 -1.97
C GLU A 53 -10.57 -12.56 -0.60
N GLN A 54 -10.73 -11.25 -0.45
CA GLN A 54 -10.64 -10.55 0.82
C GLN A 54 -12.07 -10.40 1.34
N LYS A 55 -12.38 -11.09 2.44
CA LYS A 55 -13.65 -10.93 3.15
C LYS A 55 -13.61 -9.64 3.96
N GLN A 56 -14.79 -9.06 4.16
CA GLN A 56 -15.04 -7.98 5.11
C GLN A 56 -14.37 -8.28 6.45
N GLY A 57 -13.71 -7.27 7.02
CA GLY A 57 -13.08 -7.38 8.34
C GLY A 57 -12.61 -6.05 8.88
N ASP A 58 -12.36 -6.01 10.18
CA ASP A 58 -11.80 -4.84 10.86
C ASP A 58 -10.31 -4.73 10.56
N LEU A 59 -9.91 -3.57 10.06
CA LEU A 59 -8.53 -3.22 9.75
C LEU A 59 -8.16 -1.91 10.44
N SER A 60 -7.17 -1.96 11.32
CA SER A 60 -6.63 -0.82 12.03
C SER A 60 -5.26 -0.40 11.48
N PHE A 61 -5.01 0.91 11.50
CA PHE A 61 -3.73 1.48 11.11
C PHE A 61 -3.53 2.83 11.82
N GLU A 62 -2.27 3.19 12.04
CA GLU A 62 -1.91 4.50 12.57
C GLU A 62 -1.91 5.55 11.46
N TRP A 63 -2.41 6.74 11.77
CA TRP A 63 -2.41 7.89 10.89
C TRP A 63 -2.25 9.17 11.73
N GLU A 64 -1.19 9.93 11.48
CA GLU A 64 -0.89 11.15 12.26
C GLU A 64 -2.03 12.18 12.19
N LEU A 65 -2.74 12.22 11.06
CA LEU A 65 -3.87 13.13 10.83
C LEU A 65 -5.21 12.45 11.07
N ALA A 66 -5.30 11.47 11.99
CA ALA A 66 -6.55 10.76 12.28
C ALA A 66 -7.67 11.70 12.74
N SER A 67 -7.33 12.84 13.37
CA SER A 67 -8.28 13.88 13.78
C SER A 67 -9.04 14.54 12.63
N ASP A 68 -8.55 14.41 11.39
CA ASP A 68 -9.18 14.99 10.21
C ASP A 68 -10.34 14.13 9.70
N PHE A 69 -10.53 12.94 10.27
CA PHE A 69 -11.54 11.96 9.88
C PHE A 69 -12.64 11.83 10.92
N LYS A 70 -13.76 11.23 10.52
CA LYS A 70 -14.91 10.96 11.40
C LYS A 70 -15.41 9.53 11.23
N VAL A 71 -15.89 8.95 12.32
CA VAL A 71 -16.63 7.67 12.29
C VAL A 71 -17.82 7.81 11.33
N GLY A 72 -18.00 6.81 10.48
CA GLY A 72 -18.99 6.78 9.41
C GLY A 72 -18.46 7.25 8.04
N GLU A 73 -17.33 7.96 7.96
CA GLU A 73 -16.76 8.36 6.67
C GLU A 73 -16.29 7.12 5.87
N ARG A 74 -16.48 7.16 4.55
CA ARG A 74 -15.89 6.19 3.62
C ARG A 74 -14.54 6.66 3.15
N ILE A 75 -13.55 5.77 3.23
CA ILE A 75 -12.18 6.06 2.79
C ILE A 75 -11.65 4.92 1.93
N LYS A 76 -10.69 5.27 1.06
CA LYS A 76 -9.85 4.33 0.34
C LYS A 76 -8.41 4.47 0.85
N ILE A 77 -7.79 3.35 1.18
CA ILE A 77 -6.43 3.30 1.74
C ILE A 77 -5.48 2.59 0.79
N THR A 78 -4.22 3.04 0.78
CA THR A 78 -3.11 2.32 0.15
C THR A 78 -2.24 1.70 1.23
N ILE A 79 -2.21 0.37 1.25
CA ILE A 79 -1.46 -0.45 2.21
C ILE A 79 -0.07 -0.70 1.67
N GLN A 80 0.95 -0.53 2.51
CA GLN A 80 2.33 -0.90 2.22
C GLN A 80 2.71 -2.14 3.03
N GLY A 81 3.20 -3.16 2.34
CA GLY A 81 3.67 -4.38 3.00
C GLY A 81 2.54 -5.33 3.43
N PRO A 82 2.87 -6.33 4.26
CA PRO A 82 1.92 -7.37 4.64
C PRO A 82 0.93 -6.89 5.70
N ILE A 83 -0.32 -7.33 5.61
CA ILE A 83 -1.32 -7.20 6.68
C ILE A 83 -0.97 -8.19 7.78
N ARG A 84 -0.90 -7.71 9.03
CA ARG A 84 -0.67 -8.56 10.21
C ARG A 84 -1.99 -9.16 10.67
N THR A 85 -2.03 -10.48 10.75
CA THR A 85 -3.22 -11.24 11.18
C THR A 85 -3.42 -11.14 12.69
N SER A 86 -4.29 -10.23 13.13
CA SER A 86 -4.75 -10.02 14.51
C SER A 86 -6.24 -9.66 14.51
N PHE A 87 -6.83 -9.39 15.67
CA PHE A 87 -8.19 -8.86 15.78
C PHE A 87 -8.19 -7.55 16.60
N PRO A 88 -8.40 -6.38 15.97
CA PRO A 88 -8.51 -6.15 14.52
C PRO A 88 -7.21 -6.46 13.76
N ALA A 89 -7.28 -6.65 12.44
CA ALA A 89 -6.08 -6.80 11.60
C ALA A 89 -5.31 -5.48 11.55
N ILE A 90 -3.99 -5.52 11.33
CA ILE A 90 -3.16 -4.30 11.34
C ILE A 90 -2.45 -4.13 10.00
N ALA A 91 -2.52 -2.93 9.42
CA ALA A 91 -1.81 -2.56 8.19
C ALA A 91 -0.95 -1.30 8.38
N GLU A 92 0.10 -1.19 7.56
CA GLU A 92 0.81 0.07 7.35
C GLU A 92 0.17 0.78 6.15
N VAL A 93 -0.29 2.01 6.36
CA VAL A 93 -0.99 2.80 5.34
C VAL A 93 -0.14 3.98 4.94
N THR A 94 -0.01 4.21 3.64
CA THR A 94 0.80 5.30 3.06
C THR A 94 -0.03 6.44 2.50
N HIS A 95 -1.31 6.15 2.20
CA HIS A 95 -2.20 7.12 1.58
C HIS A 95 -3.64 6.83 1.96
N ILE A 96 -4.39 7.90 2.22
CA ILE A 96 -5.84 7.86 2.45
C ILE A 96 -6.50 8.85 1.50
N GLU A 97 -7.52 8.37 0.79
CA GLU A 97 -8.41 9.15 -0.06
C GLU A 97 -9.81 9.14 0.58
N LYS A 98 -10.38 10.31 0.87
CA LYS A 98 -11.78 10.43 1.30
C LYS A 98 -12.68 10.17 0.10
N LEU A 99 -13.60 9.22 0.24
CA LEU A 99 -14.61 8.94 -0.78
C LEU A 99 -15.82 9.81 -0.49
N ALA A 100 -16.25 10.62 -1.47
CA ALA A 100 -17.50 11.36 -1.36
C ALA A 100 -18.68 10.38 -1.24
N GLU A 101 -19.67 10.74 -0.43
CA GLU A 101 -20.97 10.06 -0.36
C GLU A 101 -21.79 10.23 -1.64
#